data_AF-A0A7Z9ZMZ4-F1
#
_entry.id   AF-A0A7Z9ZMZ4-F1
#
_cell.length_a   1.000
_cell.length_b   1.000
_cell.length_c   1.000
_cell.angle_alpha   90.00
_cell.angle_beta   90.00
_cell.angle_gamma   90.00
#
_symmetry.space_group_name_H-M   'P 1'
#
loop_
_entity.id
_entity.type
_entity.pdbx_description
1 polymer ?
#
loop_
_entity_poly.entity_id
_entity_poly.type
_entity_poly.pdbx_seq_one_letter_code
_entity_poly.pdbx_strand_id
1 'polypeptide(L)'
;MIILFIAYVFSGVSRPVNSYKYGLIAIIALIHDIIIPTGIFALLGSMFVGFQIDVLFITAILAILGYSVNDTIVVFDRVRENIKNAGKNISGKNFEKIVGDSINQVIRRSIFTSVTTLIVIVFL
;
A
#
# COMPACT_ATOMS: atom_id res chain seq x y z
N MET A 1 7.52 9.86 -6.17
CA MET A 1 7.88 8.72 -7.04
C MET A 1 6.75 7.70 -7.16
N ILE A 2 6.18 7.17 -6.06
CA ILE A 2 4.99 6.29 -6.08
C ILE A 2 3.81 6.87 -6.88
N ILE A 3 3.46 8.12 -6.62
CA ILE A 3 2.31 8.78 -7.26
C ILE A 3 2.52 8.92 -8.77
N LEU A 4 3.74 9.28 -9.19
CA LEU A 4 4.11 9.36 -10.61
C LEU A 4 4.09 7.99 -11.28
N PHE A 5 4.54 6.95 -10.56
CA PHE A 5 4.47 5.57 -11.05
C PHE A 5 3.02 5.11 -11.19
N ILE A 6 2.18 5.28 -10.18
CA ILE A 6 0.75 4.92 -10.25
C ILE A 6 0.06 5.72 -11.36
N ALA A 7 0.30 7.03 -11.46
CA ALA A 7 -0.24 7.84 -12.55
C ALA A 7 0.23 7.36 -13.94
N TYR A 8 1.50 7.01 -14.10
CA TYR A 8 2.08 6.49 -15.35
C TYR A 8 1.56 5.08 -15.69
N VAL A 9 1.53 4.17 -14.72
CA VAL A 9 1.05 2.80 -14.82
C VAL A 9 -0.42 2.73 -15.22
N PHE A 10 -1.25 3.61 -14.65
CA PHE A 10 -2.66 3.72 -14.96
C PHE A 10 -2.98 4.62 -16.17
N SER A 11 -2.00 5.32 -16.75
CA SER A 11 -2.21 6.11 -17.98
C SER A 11 -2.53 5.23 -19.20
N GLY A 12 -2.06 3.97 -19.21
CA GLY A 12 -2.28 3.01 -20.30
C GLY A 12 -3.56 2.16 -20.17
N VAL A 13 -4.27 2.23 -19.05
CA VAL A 13 -5.46 1.43 -18.73
C VAL A 13 -6.58 2.36 -18.26
N SER A 14 -7.10 3.14 -19.20
CA SER A 14 -8.03 4.26 -18.95
C SER A 14 -9.51 3.84 -18.83
N ARG A 15 -9.81 2.54 -18.70
CA ARG A 15 -11.17 2.02 -18.48
C ARG A 15 -11.13 0.90 -17.44
N PRO A 16 -11.90 0.96 -16.34
CA PRO A 16 -13.12 1.75 -16.13
C PRO A 16 -13.01 2.98 -15.20
N VAL A 17 -11.83 3.29 -14.64
CA VAL A 17 -11.64 4.35 -13.64
C VAL A 17 -10.53 5.30 -14.08
N ASN A 18 -10.72 6.61 -13.91
CA ASN A 18 -9.75 7.62 -14.35
C ASN A 18 -8.45 7.49 -13.55
N SER A 19 -7.29 7.58 -14.21
CA SER A 19 -5.95 7.32 -13.64
C SER A 19 -5.67 8.16 -12.38
N TYR A 20 -6.22 9.36 -12.29
CA TYR A 20 -6.09 10.25 -11.14
C TYR A 20 -6.77 9.71 -9.87
N LYS A 21 -7.87 8.94 -10.00
CA LYS A 21 -8.57 8.36 -8.84
C LYS A 21 -7.73 7.28 -8.15
N TYR A 22 -6.98 6.49 -8.92
CA TYR A 22 -6.04 5.51 -8.36
C TYR A 22 -4.90 6.16 -7.59
N GLY A 23 -4.35 7.25 -8.13
CA GLY A 23 -3.34 8.05 -7.42
C GLY A 23 -3.89 8.63 -6.11
N LEU A 24 -5.11 9.16 -6.11
CA LEU A 24 -5.76 9.69 -4.91
C LEU A 24 -5.97 8.61 -3.83
N ILE A 25 -6.48 7.44 -4.22
CA ILE A 25 -6.69 6.31 -3.29
C ILE A 25 -5.36 5.87 -2.67
N ALA A 26 -4.29 5.80 -3.48
CA ALA A 26 -2.97 5.44 -2.98
C ALA A 26 -2.41 6.48 -1.97
N ILE A 27 -2.66 7.78 -2.21
CA ILE A 27 -2.28 8.83 -1.26
C ILE A 27 -3.02 8.64 0.07
N ILE A 28 -4.32 8.38 0.03
CA ILE A 28 -5.14 8.18 1.23
C ILE A 28 -4.64 6.96 2.01
N ALA A 29 -4.30 5.86 1.33
CA ALA A 29 -3.74 4.67 1.97
C ALA A 29 -2.39 4.96 2.67
N LEU A 30 -1.48 5.67 2.01
CA LEU A 30 -0.20 6.04 2.62
C LEU A 30 -0.35 6.98 3.82
N ILE A 31 -1.31 7.92 3.75
CA ILE A 31 -1.63 8.80 4.88
C ILE A 31 -2.12 7.97 6.07
N HIS A 32 -3.03 7.03 5.83
CA HIS A 32 -3.54 6.12 6.86
C HIS A 32 -2.41 5.31 7.51
N ASP A 33 -1.47 4.79 6.72
CA ASP A 33 -0.34 3.98 7.20
C ASP A 33 0.66 4.78 8.06
N ILE A 34 0.70 6.11 7.94
CA ILE A 34 1.51 6.98 8.79
C ILE A 34 0.72 7.42 10.03
N ILE A 35 -0.57 7.73 9.86
CA ILE A 35 -1.42 8.23 10.94
C ILE A 35 -1.60 7.17 12.03
N ILE A 36 -1.80 5.90 11.67
CA ILE A 36 -2.02 4.85 12.68
C ILE A 36 -0.81 4.69 13.62
N PRO A 37 0.42 4.43 13.13
CA PRO A 37 1.59 4.30 14.00
C PRO A 37 1.86 5.58 14.79
N THR A 38 1.71 6.75 14.15
CA THR A 38 1.95 8.05 14.81
C THR A 38 0.92 8.32 15.91
N GLY A 39 -0.36 8.02 15.66
CA GLY A 39 -1.44 8.18 16.64
C GLY A 39 -1.29 7.25 17.84
N ILE A 40 -0.94 5.97 17.60
CA ILE A 40 -0.63 5.02 18.67
C ILE A 40 0.57 5.51 19.50
N PHE A 41 1.63 5.96 18.84
CA PHE A 41 2.82 6.45 19.52
C PHE A 41 2.55 7.74 20.33
N ALA A 42 1.71 8.64 19.80
CA ALA A 42 1.29 9.85 20.50
C ALA A 42 0.44 9.53 21.75
N LEU A 43 -0.47 8.55 21.65
CA LEU A 43 -1.25 8.07 22.80
C LEU A 43 -0.36 7.41 23.86
N LEU A 44 0.60 6.59 23.44
CA LEU A 44 1.57 5.97 24.34
C LEU A 44 2.49 7.00 25.00
N GLY A 45 2.92 8.05 24.29
CA GLY A 45 3.66 9.16 24.89
C GLY A 45 2.85 10.04 25.83
N SER A 46 1.53 10.14 25.61
CA SER A 46 0.63 10.82 26.55
C SER A 46 0.34 10.00 27.80
N MET A 47 0.39 8.65 27.73
CA MET A 47 0.02 7.75 28.83
C MET A 47 1.23 7.20 29.59
N PHE A 48 2.39 7.07 28.93
CA PHE A 48 3.66 6.60 29.48
C PHE A 48 4.73 7.68 29.34
N VAL A 49 5.32 8.08 30.46
CA VAL A 49 6.42 9.07 30.52
C VAL A 49 7.64 8.48 29.81
N GLY A 50 7.92 8.91 28.56
CA GLY A 50 9.17 8.57 27.88
C GLY A 50 9.15 8.46 26.35
N PHE A 51 7.98 8.38 25.69
CA PHE A 51 7.94 8.30 24.22
C PHE A 51 8.02 9.71 23.59
N GLN A 52 9.23 10.16 23.31
CA GLN A 52 9.49 11.35 22.51
C GLN A 52 9.65 10.96 21.04
N ILE A 53 9.26 11.86 20.13
CA ILE A 53 9.59 11.72 18.71
C ILE A 53 11.09 11.96 18.59
N ASP A 54 11.84 10.87 18.47
CA ASP A 54 13.28 10.86 18.29
C ASP A 54 13.65 10.36 16.88
N VAL A 55 14.95 10.30 16.59
CA VAL A 55 15.44 9.84 15.29
C VAL A 55 15.02 8.39 15.03
N LEU A 56 14.96 7.55 16.07
CA LEU A 56 14.51 6.16 15.96
C LEU A 56 13.05 6.07 15.50
N PHE A 57 12.17 6.90 16.06
CA PHE A 57 10.78 6.97 15.60
C PHE A 57 10.69 7.36 14.11
N ILE A 58 11.43 8.38 13.68
CA ILE A 58 11.44 8.80 12.26
C ILE A 58 11.95 7.67 11.36
N THR A 59 13.02 6.96 11.77
CA THR A 59 13.53 5.81 11.02
C THR A 59 12.52 4.66 10.92
N ALA A 60 11.76 4.41 11.98
CA ALA A 60 10.71 3.39 11.98
C ALA A 60 9.57 3.76 11.00
N ILE A 61 9.13 5.02 11.00
CA ILE A 61 8.11 5.51 10.06
C ILE A 61 8.59 5.39 8.61
N LEU A 62 9.85 5.76 8.33
CA LEU A 62 10.45 5.62 7.00
C LEU A 62 10.50 4.15 6.54
N ALA A 63 10.82 3.22 7.44
CA ALA A 63 10.82 1.79 7.14
C ALA A 63 9.41 1.26 6.84
N ILE A 64 8.41 1.63 7.65
CA ILE A 64 7.00 1.28 7.42
C ILE A 64 6.54 1.81 6.06
N LEU A 65 6.85 3.07 5.76
CA LEU A 65 6.56 3.68 4.46
C LEU A 65 7.16 2.87 3.31
N GLY A 66 8.43 2.44 3.42
CA GLY A 66 9.09 1.62 2.41
C GLY A 66 8.37 0.29 2.15
N TYR A 67 7.93 -0.40 3.21
CA TYR A 67 7.18 -1.65 3.08
C TYR A 67 5.78 -1.45 2.50
N SER A 68 5.02 -0.47 3.02
CA SER A 68 3.67 -0.15 2.54
C SER A 68 3.66 0.24 1.06
N VAL A 69 4.62 1.08 0.65
CA VAL A 69 4.81 1.47 -0.74
C VAL A 69 5.06 0.26 -1.62
N ASN A 70 5.97 -0.63 -1.20
CA ASN A 70 6.32 -1.80 -1.99
C ASN A 70 5.12 -2.71 -2.18
N ASP A 71 4.34 -2.96 -1.12
CA ASP A 71 3.15 -3.80 -1.22
C ASP A 71 2.07 -3.15 -2.11
N THR A 72 1.86 -1.85 -1.97
CA THR A 72 0.94 -1.07 -2.80
C THR A 72 1.31 -1.14 -4.29
N ILE A 73 2.60 -0.99 -4.63
CA ILE A 73 3.10 -1.09 -6.02
C ILE A 73 2.79 -2.47 -6.61
N VAL A 74 3.02 -3.52 -5.83
CA VAL A 74 2.81 -4.91 -6.23
C VAL A 74 1.35 -5.20 -6.53
N VAL A 75 0.45 -4.76 -5.64
CA VAL A 75 -0.99 -4.93 -5.82
C VAL A 75 -1.43 -4.18 -7.08
N PHE A 76 -1.00 -2.93 -7.25
CA PHE A 76 -1.37 -2.12 -8.42
C PHE A 76 -0.84 -2.67 -9.74
N ASP A 77 0.38 -3.20 -9.76
CA ASP A 77 0.95 -3.83 -10.95
C ASP A 77 0.13 -5.08 -11.33
N ARG A 78 -0.25 -5.90 -10.35
CA ARG A 78 -1.09 -7.09 -10.63
C ARG A 78 -2.50 -6.73 -11.07
N VAL A 79 -3.11 -5.72 -10.45
CA VAL A 79 -4.42 -5.17 -10.89
C VAL A 79 -4.33 -4.73 -12.34
N ARG A 80 -3.28 -3.99 -12.72
CA ARG A 80 -3.08 -3.57 -14.10
C ARG A 80 -2.90 -4.74 -15.06
N GLU A 81 -2.09 -5.72 -14.70
CA GLU A 81 -1.85 -6.91 -15.52
C GLU A 81 -3.16 -7.67 -15.79
N ASN A 82 -3.96 -7.90 -14.74
CA ASN A 82 -5.23 -8.60 -14.89
C ASN A 82 -6.27 -7.78 -15.67
N ILE A 83 -6.28 -6.45 -15.54
CA ILE A 83 -7.13 -5.59 -16.39
C ILE A 83 -6.68 -5.67 -17.86
N LYS A 84 -5.38 -5.67 -18.14
CA LYS A 84 -4.85 -5.81 -19.50
C LYS A 84 -5.22 -7.16 -20.11
N ASN A 85 -5.16 -8.23 -19.32
CA ASN A 85 -5.53 -9.59 -19.75
C ASN A 85 -7.03 -9.75 -19.99
N ALA A 86 -7.88 -9.03 -19.23
CA ALA A 86 -9.34 -9.07 -19.38
C ALA A 86 -9.88 -8.31 -20.61
N GLY A 87 -9.06 -7.49 -21.28
CA GLY A 87 -9.42 -6.78 -22.51
C GLY A 87 -10.31 -5.52 -22.31
N LYS A 88 -10.70 -4.87 -23.42
CA LYS A 88 -11.35 -3.53 -23.40
C LYS A 88 -12.83 -3.49 -22.95
N ASN A 89 -13.49 -4.64 -22.73
CA ASN A 89 -14.92 -4.74 -22.38
C ASN A 89 -15.13 -5.11 -20.90
N ILE A 90 -14.57 -4.31 -19.99
CA ILE A 90 -14.73 -4.52 -18.54
C ILE A 90 -15.92 -3.69 -18.06
N SER A 91 -17.02 -4.37 -17.72
CA SER A 91 -18.12 -3.80 -16.94
C SER A 91 -17.71 -3.63 -15.46
N GLY A 92 -18.36 -2.75 -14.70
CA GLY A 92 -18.03 -2.48 -13.30
C GLY A 92 -17.99 -3.73 -12.41
N LYS A 93 -18.89 -4.70 -12.61
CA LYS A 93 -18.87 -5.99 -11.90
C LYS A 93 -17.65 -6.87 -12.22
N ASN A 94 -17.11 -6.78 -13.44
CA ASN A 94 -15.88 -7.47 -13.79
C ASN A 94 -14.66 -6.79 -13.17
N PHE A 95 -14.69 -5.48 -12.99
CA PHE A 95 -13.59 -4.74 -12.36
C PHE A 95 -13.39 -5.13 -10.89
N GLU A 96 -14.47 -5.18 -10.09
CA GLU A 96 -14.38 -5.63 -8.69
C GLU A 96 -13.83 -7.05 -8.58
N LYS A 97 -14.30 -7.96 -9.45
CA LYS A 97 -13.79 -9.33 -9.50
C LYS A 97 -12.30 -9.38 -9.86
N ILE A 98 -11.88 -8.61 -10.88
CA ILE A 98 -10.47 -8.51 -11.28
C ILE A 98 -9.61 -7.97 -10.14
N VAL A 99 -10.07 -6.94 -9.42
CA VAL A 99 -9.35 -6.40 -8.26
C VAL A 99 -9.25 -7.46 -7.16
N GLY A 100 -10.34 -8.13 -6.83
CA GLY A 100 -10.36 -9.22 -5.84
C GLY A 100 -9.41 -10.37 -6.20
N ASP A 101 -9.42 -10.81 -7.46
CA ASP A 101 -8.51 -11.86 -7.96
C ASP A 101 -7.05 -11.39 -7.91
N SER A 102 -6.78 -10.13 -8.23
CA SER A 102 -5.44 -9.54 -8.16
C SER A 102 -4.91 -9.49 -6.73
N ILE A 103 -5.76 -9.10 -5.77
CA ILE A 103 -5.42 -9.10 -4.34
C ILE A 103 -5.12 -10.54 -3.88
N ASN A 104 -5.99 -11.50 -4.20
CA ASN A 104 -5.79 -12.91 -3.84
C ASN A 104 -4.49 -13.50 -4.39
N GLN A 105 -4.04 -13.07 -5.58
CA GLN A 105 -2.77 -13.52 -6.16
C GLN A 105 -1.54 -13.00 -5.43
N VAL A 106 -1.62 -11.82 -4.80
CA VAL A 106 -0.48 -11.18 -4.13
C VAL A 106 -0.51 -11.31 -2.61
N ILE A 107 -1.68 -11.60 -2.01
CA ILE A 107 -1.87 -11.65 -0.55
C ILE A 107 -0.93 -12.63 0.13
N ARG A 108 -0.72 -13.81 -0.46
CA ARG A 108 0.22 -14.82 0.06
C ARG A 108 1.63 -14.24 0.15
N ARG A 109 2.09 -13.52 -0.88
CA ARG A 109 3.42 -12.90 -0.92
C ARG A 109 3.56 -11.75 0.08
N SER A 110 2.55 -10.89 0.15
CA SER A 110 2.49 -9.77 1.11
C SER A 110 2.59 -10.27 2.55
N ILE A 111 1.84 -11.32 2.89
CA ILE A 111 1.89 -11.96 4.20
C ILE A 111 3.27 -12.54 4.48
N PHE A 112 3.85 -13.32 3.56
CA PHE A 112 5.18 -13.90 3.79
C PHE A 112 6.26 -12.84 3.98
N THR A 113 6.18 -11.73 3.23
CA THR A 113 7.11 -10.61 3.39
C THR A 113 6.94 -9.97 4.76
N SER A 114 5.70 -9.64 5.14
CA SER A 114 5.37 -9.02 6.43
C SER A 114 5.72 -9.90 7.64
N VAL A 115 5.51 -11.22 7.54
CA VAL A 115 5.87 -12.17 8.59
C VAL A 115 7.38 -12.28 8.72
N THR A 116 8.10 -12.37 7.60
CA THR A 116 9.58 -12.48 7.63
C THR A 116 10.20 -11.22 8.23
N THR A 117 9.69 -10.04 7.88
CA THR A 117 10.19 -8.77 8.46
C THR A 117 9.88 -8.68 9.94
N LEU A 118 8.69 -9.10 10.37
CA LEU A 118 8.34 -9.16 11.79
C LEU A 118 9.25 -10.12 12.56
N ILE A 119 9.53 -11.31 12.02
CA ILE A 119 10.48 -12.27 12.61
C ILE A 119 11.86 -11.61 12.76
N VAL A 120 12.40 -11.00 11.70
CA VAL A 120 13.71 -10.34 11.76
C VAL A 120 13.75 -9.28 12.85
N ILE A 121 12.72 -8.43 12.97
CA ILE A 121 12.67 -7.36 13.98
C ILE A 121 12.57 -7.93 15.42
N VAL A 122 11.86 -9.04 15.62
CA VAL A 122 11.71 -9.66 16.95
C VAL A 122 13.00 -10.35 17.42
N PHE A 123 13.80 -10.88 16.49
CA PHE A 123 15.07 -11.54 16.79
C PHE A 123 16.28 -10.60 16.74
N LEU A 124 16.13 -9.37 16.25
CA LEU A 124 17.15 -8.32 16.27
C LEU A 124 17.24 -7.68 17.67
#